data_AF-A0A5F1B8P7-F1
#
_entry.id   AF-A0A5F1B8P7-F1
#
_cell.length_a   1.000
_cell.length_b   1.000
_cell.length_c   1.000
_cell.angle_alpha   90.00
_cell.angle_beta   90.00
_cell.angle_gamma   90.00
#
_symmetry.space_group_name_H-M   'P 1'
#
loop_
_entity.id
_entity.type
_entity.pdbx_description
1 polymer ?
#
loop_
_entity_poly.entity_id
_entity_poly.type
_entity_poly.pdbx_seq_one_letter_code
_entity_poly.pdbx_strand_id
1 'polypeptide(L)'
;MIQNNVVSQDILNSWTYILTLLGLAIYRNNNEYVNSILRQAQNNGKLQEVLTAKNTLYSPDGWTYSLTSLGFAIHEGNHAHINSILTHAQNSGILQDILANHNAVISPTDQTYSLTPLGIAIHKGNIECINSIIVRINDIPRYICATFQPTAAINERNTRISSALDNVSIPPRLQVNRITF
;
A
#
# COMPACT_ATOMS: atom_id res chain seq x y z
N MET A 1 -16.99 23.94 13.82
CA MET A 1 -15.81 24.12 12.95
C MET A 1 -14.63 23.45 13.61
N ILE A 2 -14.18 22.30 13.12
CA ILE A 2 -12.90 21.71 13.53
C ILE A 2 -11.91 22.06 12.43
N GLN A 3 -10.86 22.80 12.76
CA GLN A 3 -9.76 23.08 11.84
C GLN A 3 -9.00 21.77 11.59
N ASN A 4 -9.26 21.12 10.46
CA ASN A 4 -8.41 20.08 9.92
C ASN A 4 -7.08 20.72 9.51
N ASN A 5 -6.07 20.76 10.38
CA ASN A 5 -4.65 20.95 10.05
C ASN A 5 -3.73 20.81 11.29
N VAL A 6 -3.93 19.77 12.10
CA VAL A 6 -2.94 19.43 13.15
C VAL A 6 -1.82 18.63 12.49
N VAL A 7 -0.78 19.34 12.08
CA VAL A 7 0.46 18.77 11.55
C VAL A 7 1.46 18.68 12.69
N SER A 8 1.91 17.47 13.03
CA SER A 8 2.96 17.24 14.04
C SER A 8 4.31 17.10 13.36
N GLN A 9 5.32 17.83 13.86
CA GLN A 9 6.71 17.69 13.45
C GLN A 9 7.52 16.98 14.53
N ASP A 10 8.07 15.81 14.22
CA ASP A 10 8.94 15.04 15.11
C ASP A 10 10.28 14.73 14.41
N ILE A 11 11.37 14.77 15.18
CA ILE A 11 12.73 14.41 14.73
C ILE A 11 13.17 13.16 15.49
N LEU A 12 13.41 12.05 14.78
CA LEU A 12 13.91 10.81 15.37
C LEU A 12 14.90 10.14 14.42
N ASN A 13 16.08 9.75 14.91
CA ASN A 13 17.14 9.11 14.12
C ASN A 13 17.51 9.92 12.85
N SER A 14 17.48 11.25 12.96
CA SER A 14 17.72 12.21 11.87
C SER A 14 16.64 12.20 10.77
N TRP A 15 15.54 11.47 10.93
CA TRP A 15 14.35 11.62 10.10
C TRP A 15 13.52 12.80 10.58
N THR A 16 12.95 13.56 9.65
CA THR A 16 11.95 14.59 9.94
C THR A 16 10.59 14.14 9.43
N TYR A 17 9.58 14.17 10.30
CA TYR A 17 8.21 13.78 9.95
C TYR A 17 7.30 15.00 9.97
N ILE A 18 6.38 15.07 9.02
CA ILE A 18 5.27 16.01 8.96
C ILE A 18 4.01 15.16 8.86
N LEU A 19 3.36 14.93 10.00
CA LEU A 19 2.31 13.92 10.12
C LEU A 19 0.93 14.54 10.29
N THR A 20 -0.06 13.93 9.64
CA THR A 20 -1.48 14.08 9.99
C THR A 20 -1.76 13.49 11.37
N LEU A 21 -2.95 13.73 11.92
CA LEU A 21 -3.37 13.11 13.19
C LEU A 21 -3.32 11.57 13.13
N LEU A 22 -3.81 10.99 12.03
CA LEU A 22 -3.77 9.53 11.83
C LEU A 22 -2.32 9.06 11.63
N GLY A 23 -1.52 9.79 10.86
CA GLY A 23 -0.09 9.52 10.70
C GLY A 23 0.65 9.52 12.05
N LEU A 24 0.38 10.48 12.92
CA LEU A 24 0.97 10.54 14.25
C LEU A 24 0.58 9.32 15.10
N ALA A 25 -0.69 8.89 15.06
CA ALA A 25 -1.14 7.70 15.77
C ALA A 25 -0.47 6.42 15.25
N ILE A 26 -0.29 6.32 13.92
CA ILE A 26 0.43 5.22 13.27
C ILE A 26 1.90 5.19 13.73
N TYR A 27 2.58 6.34 13.66
CA TYR A 27 3.98 6.50 14.05
C TYR A 27 4.22 6.13 15.52
N ARG A 28 3.30 6.53 16.41
CA ARG A 28 3.35 6.18 17.83
C ARG A 28 2.98 4.73 18.13
N ASN A 29 2.72 3.92 17.10
CA ASN A 29 2.30 2.53 17.23
C ASN A 29 1.07 2.34 18.15
N ASN A 30 0.12 3.27 18.11
CA ASN A 30 -1.03 3.27 19.03
C ASN A 30 -2.30 2.78 18.32
N ASN A 31 -2.56 1.47 18.43
CA ASN A 31 -3.73 0.81 17.84
C ASN A 31 -5.07 1.42 18.30
N GLU A 32 -5.18 1.85 19.56
CA GLU A 32 -6.41 2.43 20.09
C GLU A 32 -6.73 3.76 19.40
N TYR A 33 -5.75 4.65 19.31
CA TYR A 33 -5.92 5.92 18.62
C TYR A 33 -6.16 5.76 17.13
N VAL A 34 -5.43 4.85 16.45
CA VAL A 34 -5.67 4.55 15.03
C VAL A 34 -7.13 4.13 14.82
N ASN A 35 -7.61 3.15 15.57
CA ASN A 35 -9.00 2.67 15.43
C ASN A 35 -10.04 3.73 15.81
N SER A 36 -9.77 4.54 16.84
CA SER A 36 -10.67 5.62 17.26
C SER A 36 -10.81 6.70 16.18
N ILE A 37 -9.69 7.16 15.60
CA ILE A 37 -9.67 8.13 14.51
C ILE A 37 -10.39 7.59 13.28
N LEU A 38 -10.11 6.35 12.88
CA LEU A 38 -10.75 5.73 11.71
C LEU A 38 -12.26 5.59 11.89
N ARG A 39 -12.70 5.11 13.07
CA ARG A 39 -14.13 4.99 13.39
C ARG A 39 -14.82 6.34 13.39
N GLN A 40 -14.22 7.35 14.00
CA GLN A 40 -14.80 8.70 14.04
C GLN A 40 -14.87 9.32 12.65
N ALA A 41 -13.82 9.16 11.83
CA ALA A 41 -13.82 9.65 10.45
C ALA A 41 -14.87 8.94 9.60
N GLN A 42 -15.03 7.62 9.76
CA GLN A 42 -16.07 6.84 9.09
C GLN A 42 -17.48 7.32 9.49
N ASN A 43 -17.76 7.44 10.78
CA ASN A 43 -19.06 7.87 11.28
C ASN A 43 -19.44 9.28 10.85
N ASN A 44 -18.45 10.13 10.57
CA ASN A 44 -18.65 11.51 10.10
C ASN A 44 -18.60 11.64 8.56
N GLY A 45 -18.47 10.55 7.81
CA GLY A 45 -18.36 10.61 6.34
C GLY A 45 -17.07 11.27 5.84
N LYS A 46 -16.02 11.31 6.67
CA LYS A 46 -14.72 11.96 6.40
C LYS A 46 -13.57 10.97 6.22
N LEU A 47 -13.84 9.67 6.22
CA LEU A 47 -12.80 8.64 6.16
C LEU A 47 -11.88 8.79 4.94
N GLN A 48 -12.43 9.04 3.76
CA GLN A 48 -11.62 9.21 2.55
C GLN A 48 -10.67 10.41 2.67
N GLU A 49 -11.14 11.55 3.19
CA GLU A 49 -10.32 12.74 3.44
C GLU A 49 -9.16 12.44 4.40
N VAL A 50 -9.44 11.73 5.50
CA VAL A 50 -8.41 11.33 6.48
C VAL A 50 -7.42 10.33 5.90
N LEU A 51 -7.86 9.39 5.06
CA LEU A 51 -7.01 8.36 4.49
C LEU A 51 -6.15 8.89 3.33
N THR A 52 -6.63 9.87 2.56
CA THR A 52 -5.89 10.44 1.41
C THR A 52 -4.94 11.57 1.81
N ALA A 53 -5.14 12.17 2.99
CA ALA A 53 -4.24 13.17 3.55
C ALA A 53 -2.79 12.65 3.61
N LYS A 54 -1.84 13.56 3.35
CA LYS A 54 -0.43 13.22 3.15
C LYS A 54 0.38 13.40 4.42
N ASN A 55 1.21 12.40 4.68
CA ASN A 55 2.30 12.41 5.64
C ASN A 55 3.59 12.57 4.84
N THR A 56 4.45 13.49 5.26
CA THR A 56 5.75 13.73 4.60
C THR A 56 6.88 13.28 5.50
N LEU A 57 7.83 12.55 4.93
CA LEU A 57 9.01 12.04 5.64
C LEU A 57 10.25 12.50 4.89
N TYR A 58 11.22 13.01 5.63
CA TYR A 58 12.55 13.33 5.12
C TYR A 58 13.54 12.40 5.80
N SER A 59 14.25 11.63 5.00
CA SER A 59 15.28 10.71 5.46
C SER A 59 16.65 11.40 5.52
N PRO A 60 17.57 10.94 6.38
CA PRO A 60 18.92 11.49 6.49
C PRO A 60 19.75 11.33 5.21
N ASP A 61 19.44 10.33 4.40
CA ASP A 61 20.11 10.00 3.14
C ASP A 61 19.53 10.74 1.94
N GLY A 62 18.61 11.69 2.15
CA GLY A 62 18.10 12.61 1.13
C GLY A 62 16.85 12.13 0.40
N TRP A 63 16.31 10.95 0.73
CA TRP A 63 15.01 10.54 0.23
C TRP A 63 13.88 11.31 0.90
N THR A 64 12.88 11.67 0.12
CA THR A 64 11.64 12.28 0.60
C THR A 64 10.45 11.41 0.22
N TYR A 65 9.52 11.24 1.15
CA TYR A 65 8.32 10.42 0.95
C TYR A 65 7.08 11.28 1.21
N SER A 66 6.10 11.27 0.29
CA SER A 66 4.77 11.84 0.51
C SER A 66 3.71 10.76 0.39
N LEU A 67 3.30 10.26 1.55
CA LEU A 67 2.54 9.03 1.69
C LEU A 67 1.12 9.32 2.19
N THR A 68 0.11 8.67 1.61
CA THR A 68 -1.21 8.58 2.24
C THR A 68 -1.13 7.82 3.56
N SER A 69 -2.18 7.82 4.36
CA SER A 69 -2.21 7.08 5.63
C SER A 69 -1.93 5.58 5.44
N LEU A 70 -2.46 4.95 4.38
CA LEU A 70 -2.13 3.56 4.04
C LEU A 70 -0.67 3.41 3.59
N GLY A 71 -0.18 4.28 2.70
CA GLY A 71 1.21 4.24 2.26
C GLY A 71 2.20 4.40 3.41
N PHE A 72 1.87 5.25 4.39
CA PHE A 72 2.67 5.46 5.59
C PHE A 72 2.65 4.22 6.50
N ALA A 73 1.49 3.62 6.77
CA ALA A 73 1.42 2.38 7.55
C ALA A 73 2.23 1.22 6.90
N ILE A 74 2.27 1.15 5.57
CA ILE A 74 3.10 0.19 4.83
C ILE A 74 4.59 0.52 4.98
N HIS A 75 4.95 1.81 4.89
CA HIS A 75 6.33 2.26 5.10
C HIS A 75 6.87 1.87 6.47
N GLU A 76 6.06 2.07 7.51
CA GLU A 76 6.36 1.69 8.91
C GLU A 76 6.29 0.16 9.14
N GLY A 77 5.75 -0.60 8.18
CA GLY A 77 5.69 -2.07 8.25
C GLY A 77 4.73 -2.60 9.31
N ASN A 78 3.72 -1.84 9.72
CA ASN A 78 2.81 -2.24 10.79
C ASN A 78 1.53 -2.89 10.25
N HIS A 79 1.46 -4.22 10.31
CA HIS A 79 0.36 -5.00 9.76
C HIS A 79 -0.99 -4.76 10.44
N ALA A 80 -1.00 -4.46 11.75
CA ALA A 80 -2.23 -4.17 12.47
C ALA A 80 -2.89 -2.88 11.94
N HIS A 81 -2.09 -1.83 11.74
CA HIS A 81 -2.56 -0.56 11.19
C HIS A 81 -2.97 -0.68 9.73
N ILE A 82 -2.19 -1.40 8.92
CA ILE A 82 -2.53 -1.69 7.51
C ILE A 82 -3.90 -2.37 7.44
N ASN A 83 -4.10 -3.43 8.24
CA ASN A 83 -5.36 -4.15 8.26
C ASN A 83 -6.54 -3.29 8.76
N SER A 84 -6.33 -2.47 9.78
CA SER A 84 -7.38 -1.56 10.26
C SER A 84 -7.82 -0.58 9.18
N ILE A 85 -6.87 0.08 8.52
CA ILE A 85 -7.16 1.02 7.43
C ILE A 85 -7.92 0.34 6.28
N LEU A 86 -7.45 -0.84 5.85
CA LEU A 86 -8.09 -1.58 4.76
C LEU A 86 -9.51 -2.03 5.11
N THR A 87 -9.72 -2.53 6.34
CA THR A 87 -11.06 -2.93 6.82
C THR A 87 -12.02 -1.75 6.89
N HIS A 88 -11.59 -0.61 7.43
CA HIS A 88 -12.43 0.60 7.48
C HIS A 88 -12.77 1.13 6.08
N ALA A 89 -11.80 1.12 5.15
CA ALA A 89 -12.02 1.51 3.76
C ALA A 89 -13.00 0.56 3.04
N GLN A 90 -12.89 -0.76 3.28
CA GLN A 90 -13.79 -1.77 2.74
C GLN A 90 -15.21 -1.61 3.28
N ASN A 91 -15.37 -1.49 4.60
CA ASN A 91 -16.67 -1.30 5.25
C ASN A 91 -17.36 0.01 4.82
N SER A 92 -16.59 0.97 4.33
CA SER A 92 -17.11 2.26 3.84
C SER A 92 -17.28 2.30 2.31
N GLY A 93 -16.99 1.20 1.59
CA GLY A 93 -17.13 1.13 0.14
C GLY A 93 -16.09 1.94 -0.66
N ILE A 94 -15.03 2.45 -0.02
CA ILE A 94 -14.01 3.31 -0.65
C ILE A 94 -12.67 2.60 -0.89
N LEU A 95 -12.61 1.29 -0.65
CA LEU A 95 -11.34 0.53 -0.69
C LEU A 95 -10.59 0.71 -2.01
N GLN A 96 -11.30 0.67 -3.14
CA GLN A 96 -10.67 0.81 -4.46
C GLN A 96 -10.02 2.19 -4.63
N ASP A 97 -10.71 3.26 -4.23
CA ASP A 97 -10.15 4.62 -4.26
C ASP A 97 -8.90 4.72 -3.38
N ILE A 98 -8.93 4.10 -2.20
CA ILE A 98 -7.78 4.07 -1.30
C ILE A 98 -6.59 3.32 -1.91
N LEU A 99 -6.83 2.18 -2.57
CA LEU A 99 -5.81 1.39 -3.24
C LEU A 99 -5.31 2.02 -4.55
N ALA A 100 -6.09 2.90 -5.18
CA ALA A 100 -5.70 3.64 -6.37
C ALA A 100 -4.91 4.92 -6.07
N ASN A 101 -4.88 5.39 -4.82
CA ASN A 101 -4.15 6.61 -4.47
C ASN A 101 -2.65 6.51 -4.75
N HIS A 102 -2.09 7.61 -5.24
CA HIS A 102 -0.66 7.70 -5.53
C HIS A 102 0.12 8.26 -4.35
N ASN A 103 1.26 7.66 -4.04
CA ASN A 103 2.27 8.11 -3.09
C ASN A 103 3.50 8.57 -3.87
N ALA A 104 4.18 9.60 -3.40
CA ALA A 104 5.43 10.05 -4.01
C ALA A 104 6.63 9.55 -3.21
N VAL A 105 7.63 9.00 -3.90
CA VAL A 105 8.95 8.71 -3.37
C VAL A 105 9.95 9.48 -4.21
N ILE A 106 10.71 10.37 -3.60
CA ILE A 106 11.66 11.25 -4.25
C ILE A 106 13.05 10.83 -3.80
N SER A 107 13.90 10.49 -4.76
CA SER A 107 15.29 10.12 -4.51
C SER A 107 16.17 11.34 -4.20
N PRO A 108 17.39 11.14 -3.67
CA PRO A 108 18.34 12.23 -3.44
C PRO A 108 18.79 12.96 -4.71
N THR A 109 18.51 12.40 -5.89
CA THR A 109 18.79 13.00 -7.21
C THR A 109 17.54 13.61 -7.85
N ASP A 110 16.53 13.93 -7.03
CA ASP A 110 15.24 14.53 -7.42
C ASP A 110 14.38 13.69 -8.39
N GLN A 111 14.74 12.42 -8.64
CA GLN A 111 13.86 11.51 -9.38
C GLN A 111 12.65 11.16 -8.53
N THR A 112 11.45 11.39 -9.07
CA THR A 112 10.17 11.15 -8.39
C THR A 112 9.49 9.89 -8.94
N TYR A 113 9.13 8.98 -8.05
CA TYR A 113 8.34 7.78 -8.33
C TYR A 113 6.94 7.93 -7.75
N SER A 114 5.93 7.72 -8.59
CA SER A 114 4.53 7.69 -8.16
C SER A 114 4.07 6.25 -7.98
N LEU A 115 3.80 5.85 -6.73
CA LEU A 115 3.53 4.48 -6.33
C LEU A 115 2.17 4.34 -5.66
N THR A 116 1.36 3.36 -6.07
CA THR A 116 0.18 2.94 -5.32
C THR A 116 0.58 2.28 -3.99
N PRO A 117 -0.32 2.04 -3.02
CA PRO A 117 -0.03 1.26 -1.82
C PRO A 117 0.62 -0.09 -2.13
N LEU A 118 0.16 -0.79 -3.17
CA LEU A 118 0.78 -2.04 -3.63
C LEU A 118 2.21 -1.81 -4.15
N GLY A 119 2.44 -0.73 -4.90
CA GLY A 119 3.78 -0.33 -5.36
C GLY A 119 4.73 -0.05 -4.20
N ILE A 120 4.27 0.61 -3.14
CA ILE A 120 5.05 0.83 -1.91
C ILE A 120 5.37 -0.50 -1.23
N ALA A 121 4.40 -1.41 -1.10
CA ALA A 121 4.60 -2.71 -0.47
C ALA A 121 5.64 -3.56 -1.25
N ILE A 122 5.60 -3.53 -2.59
CA ILE A 122 6.58 -4.17 -3.47
C ILE A 122 7.96 -3.53 -3.29
N HIS A 123 8.04 -2.21 -3.33
CA HIS A 123 9.29 -1.47 -3.15
C HIS A 123 9.97 -1.79 -1.82
N LYS A 124 9.18 -1.98 -0.75
CA LYS A 124 9.66 -2.34 0.60
C LYS A 124 9.89 -3.84 0.79
N GLY A 125 9.52 -4.69 -0.17
CA GLY A 125 9.59 -6.15 -0.03
C GLY A 125 8.68 -6.74 1.04
N ASN A 126 7.58 -6.06 1.39
CA ASN A 126 6.66 -6.52 2.45
C ASN A 126 5.64 -7.53 1.90
N ILE A 127 6.04 -8.81 1.83
CA ILE A 127 5.24 -9.91 1.27
C ILE A 127 3.88 -10.07 1.97
N GLU A 128 3.83 -9.95 3.29
CA GLU A 128 2.58 -10.08 4.04
C GLU A 128 1.57 -8.96 3.70
N CYS A 129 2.07 -7.73 3.54
CA CYS A 129 1.24 -6.61 3.08
C CYS A 129 0.76 -6.81 1.64
N ILE A 130 1.65 -7.27 0.74
CA ILE A 130 1.30 -7.59 -0.65
C ILE A 130 0.14 -8.59 -0.67
N ASN A 131 0.23 -9.67 0.09
CA ASN A 131 -0.82 -10.69 0.18
C ASN A 131 -2.13 -10.10 0.74
N SER A 132 -2.04 -9.28 1.80
CA SER A 132 -3.19 -8.64 2.44
C SER A 132 -3.95 -7.69 1.50
N ILE A 133 -3.24 -7.03 0.58
CA ILE A 133 -3.83 -6.17 -0.46
C ILE A 133 -4.44 -7.03 -1.57
N ILE A 134 -3.73 -8.04 -2.06
CA ILE A 134 -4.20 -8.92 -3.16
C ILE A 134 -5.50 -9.64 -2.79
N VAL A 135 -5.58 -10.22 -1.58
CA VAL A 135 -6.79 -10.90 -1.11
C VAL A 135 -7.99 -9.96 -1.18
N ARG A 136 -7.85 -8.74 -0.66
CA ARG A 136 -8.93 -7.77 -0.64
C ARG A 136 -9.31 -7.24 -2.02
N ILE A 137 -8.37 -7.16 -2.96
CA ILE A 137 -8.68 -6.83 -4.37
C ILE A 137 -9.53 -7.93 -5.00
N ASN A 138 -9.20 -9.20 -4.75
CA ASN A 138 -9.95 -10.34 -5.28
C ASN A 138 -11.36 -10.46 -4.69
N ASP A 139 -11.57 -9.95 -3.47
CA ASP A 139 -12.88 -9.88 -2.82
C ASP A 139 -13.76 -8.71 -3.32
N ILE A 140 -13.24 -7.80 -4.17
CA ILE A 140 -14.04 -6.75 -4.80
C ILE A 140 -14.88 -7.38 -5.92
N PRO A 141 -16.24 -7.30 -5.89
CA PRO A 141 -17.08 -7.80 -6.96
C PRO A 141 -16.68 -7.20 -8.32
N ARG A 142 -16.47 -8.06 -9.33
CA ARG A 142 -15.93 -7.75 -10.66
C ARG A 142 -16.58 -6.56 -11.41
N TYR A 143 -17.74 -6.09 -10.99
CA TYR A 143 -18.48 -4.99 -11.63
C TYR A 143 -17.89 -3.59 -11.39
N ILE A 144 -16.92 -3.43 -10.47
CA ILE A 144 -16.22 -2.14 -10.21
C ILE A 144 -14.81 -2.11 -10.85
N CYS A 145 -14.37 -3.20 -11.49
CA CYS A 145 -12.98 -3.43 -11.90
C CYS A 145 -12.57 -2.78 -13.24
N ALA A 146 -13.43 -1.97 -13.87
CA ALA A 146 -13.16 -1.40 -15.20
C ALA A 146 -12.06 -0.31 -15.22
N THR A 147 -11.67 0.23 -14.06
CA THR A 147 -10.66 1.29 -13.94
C THR A 147 -9.29 0.80 -13.49
N PHE A 148 -9.17 -0.47 -13.10
CA PHE A 148 -7.92 -1.08 -12.64
C PHE A 148 -7.29 -1.84 -13.81
N GLN A 149 -6.60 -1.14 -14.71
CA GLN A 149 -5.65 -1.78 -15.61
C GLN A 149 -4.30 -1.82 -14.89
N PRO A 150 -3.82 -2.99 -14.42
CA PRO A 150 -2.45 -3.12 -13.97
C PRO A 150 -1.57 -2.72 -15.16
N THR A 151 -0.83 -1.62 -15.01
CA THR A 151 -0.05 -0.98 -16.07
C THR A 151 0.84 -2.03 -16.76
N ALA A 152 1.00 -1.88 -18.08
CA ALA A 152 1.58 -2.82 -19.06
C ALA A 152 2.80 -3.68 -18.61
N ALA A 153 3.55 -3.26 -17.60
CA ALA A 153 4.67 -3.99 -17.01
C ALA A 153 4.29 -5.36 -16.41
N ILE A 154 3.09 -5.54 -15.83
CA ILE A 154 2.68 -6.85 -15.27
C ILE A 154 2.36 -7.83 -16.41
N ASN A 155 1.70 -7.36 -17.47
CA ASN A 155 1.40 -8.18 -18.65
C ASN A 155 2.68 -8.54 -19.42
N GLU A 156 3.62 -7.61 -19.61
CA GLU A 156 4.90 -7.95 -20.23
C GLU A 156 5.69 -9.00 -19.43
N ARG A 157 5.70 -8.91 -18.09
CA ARG A 157 6.43 -9.86 -17.25
C ARG A 157 5.82 -11.26 -17.32
N ASN A 158 4.48 -11.36 -17.33
CA ASN A 158 3.79 -12.64 -17.50
C ASN A 158 4.01 -13.22 -18.90
N THR A 159 3.94 -12.41 -19.95
CA THR A 159 4.21 -12.85 -21.33
C THR A 159 5.66 -13.34 -21.51
N ARG A 160 6.64 -12.66 -20.88
CA ARG A 160 8.05 -13.08 -20.91
C ARG A 160 8.33 -14.34 -20.10
N ILE A 161 7.63 -14.56 -18.98
CA ILE A 161 7.75 -15.79 -18.19
C ILE A 161 7.13 -16.97 -18.94
N SER A 162 5.94 -16.80 -19.53
CA SER A 162 5.31 -17.85 -20.34
C SER A 162 6.18 -18.22 -21.55
N SER A 163 6.71 -17.24 -22.29
CA SER A 163 7.60 -17.53 -23.41
C SER A 163 8.96 -18.08 -23.00
N ALA A 164 9.46 -17.75 -21.80
CA ALA A 164 10.67 -18.37 -21.25
C ALA A 164 10.44 -19.83 -20.87
N LEU A 165 9.28 -20.16 -20.30
CA LEU A 165 8.92 -21.53 -19.92
C LEU A 165 8.65 -22.42 -21.14
N ASP A 166 8.07 -21.88 -22.21
CA ASP A 166 7.89 -22.61 -23.48
C ASP A 166 9.23 -22.94 -24.17
N ASN A 167 10.28 -22.17 -23.89
CA ASN A 167 11.63 -22.37 -24.43
C ASN A 167 12.53 -23.24 -23.54
N VAL A 168 12.10 -23.62 -22.34
CA VAL A 168 12.79 -24.64 -21.54
C VAL A 168 12.35 -26.01 -22.04
N SER A 169 12.99 -26.47 -23.12
CA SER A 169 12.91 -27.86 -23.54
C SER A 169 13.51 -28.72 -22.43
N ILE A 170 12.64 -29.40 -21.67
CA ILE A 170 13.07 -30.39 -20.68
C ILE A 170 13.70 -31.55 -21.48
N PRO A 171 15.01 -31.84 -21.34
CA PRO A 171 15.60 -32.96 -22.04
C PRO A 171 14.92 -34.26 -21.60
N PRO A 172 14.73 -35.23 -22.52
CA PRO A 172 13.94 -36.42 -22.28
C PRO A 172 14.70 -37.42 -21.41
N ARG A 173 14.87 -37.13 -20.12
CA ARG A 173 15.23 -38.09 -19.08
C ARG A 173 14.58 -37.67 -17.78
N LEU A 174 13.35 -38.14 -17.60
CA LEU A 174 12.64 -38.53 -16.36
C LEU A 174 11.12 -38.48 -16.63
N GLN A 175 10.68 -39.18 -17.67
CA GLN A 175 9.35 -39.81 -17.65
C GLN A 175 9.57 -41.26 -17.18
N VAL A 176 8.54 -41.87 -16.59
CA VAL A 176 8.46 -43.20 -15.93
C VAL A 176 8.46 -43.00 -14.39
N ASN A 177 7.34 -43.13 -13.65
CA ASN A 177 6.13 -43.92 -13.87
C ASN A 177 4.86 -43.26 -13.31
N ARG A 178 3.78 -43.40 -14.09
CA ARG A 178 2.40 -43.38 -13.61
C ARG A 178 2.20 -44.53 -12.62
N ILE A 179 1.51 -44.27 -11.51
CA ILE A 179 0.68 -45.29 -10.86
C ILE A 179 -0.76 -44.78 -10.98
N THR A 180 -1.59 -45.65 -11.56
CA THR A 180 -3.01 -45.45 -11.84
C THR A 180 -3.82 -45.97 -10.65
N PHE A 181 -4.78 -45.15 -10.19
CA PHE A 181 -5.80 -45.33 -9.14
C PHE A 181 -5.31 -45.59 -7.71
#